data_AF-A0A415BH50-F1
#
_entry.id   AF-A0A415BH50-F1
#
_cell.length_a   1.000
_cell.length_b   1.000
_cell.length_c   1.000
_cell.angle_alpha   90.00
_cell.angle_beta   90.00
_cell.angle_gamma   90.00
#
_symmetry.space_group_name_H-M   'P 1'
#
loop_
_entity.id
_entity.type
_entity.pdbx_description
1 polymer ?
#
loop_
_entity_poly.entity_id
_entity_poly.type
_entity_poly.pdbx_seq_one_letter_code
_entity_poly.pdbx_strand_id
1 'polypeptide(L)'
;MICIGLFIVLLSFGLTLPLALIGISICCILITWLFDFRAASQFESVIPTINLSTIGELAVKFFPAVVTLVCYGSVVSIIRQKFGIAYGDAELGKYAAIATPTVLVQVAASYLYNPLLVNAAKCWSERDYRKFQQFVIRTLLAICFIGAVAILMSELIGKSVLLLVYGSSIESSVYLLSPALFATVVTTLFAFSFDILTVMRHLNIALIANVCSLLVAFVGCGILFVIYGANGINIAVVVSFGIGLLICLIDLFVTFHKVKRTHDE
;
A
#
# COMPACT_ATOMS: atom_id res chain seq x y z
N MET A 1 -11.49 0.61 18.53
CA MET A 1 -11.03 0.34 19.92
C MET A 1 -11.76 -0.80 20.61
N ILE A 2 -13.09 -0.94 20.46
CA ILE A 2 -13.90 -1.99 21.13
C ILE A 2 -13.41 -3.42 20.80
N CYS A 3 -13.13 -3.73 19.54
CA CYS A 3 -12.66 -5.06 19.14
C CYS A 3 -11.25 -5.41 19.69
N ILE A 4 -10.39 -4.40 19.85
CA ILE A 4 -9.04 -4.57 20.40
C ILE A 4 -9.12 -4.85 21.91
N GLY A 5 -10.00 -4.15 22.63
CA GLY A 5 -10.25 -4.41 24.05
C GLY A 5 -10.80 -5.82 24.30
N LEU A 6 -11.75 -6.26 23.48
CA LEU A 6 -12.32 -7.62 23.57
C LEU A 6 -11.26 -8.70 23.29
N PHE A 7 -10.38 -8.49 22.32
CA PHE A 7 -9.30 -9.41 22.00
C PHE A 7 -8.33 -9.63 23.17
N ILE A 8 -7.95 -8.53 23.84
CA ILE A 8 -7.06 -8.57 25.01
C ILE A 8 -7.73 -9.32 26.17
N VAL A 9 -9.02 -9.10 26.41
CA VAL A 9 -9.79 -9.80 27.46
C VAL A 9 -9.89 -11.30 27.15
N LEU A 10 -10.23 -11.68 25.92
CA LEU A 10 -10.34 -13.09 25.53
C LEU A 10 -9.00 -13.84 25.66
N LEU A 11 -7.87 -13.19 25.33
CA LEU A 11 -6.53 -13.75 25.53
C LEU A 11 -6.14 -13.84 27.01
N SER A 12 -6.54 -12.87 27.84
CA SER A 12 -6.28 -12.91 29.29
C SER A 12 -6.98 -14.08 30.01
N PHE A 13 -8.08 -14.57 29.43
CA PHE A 13 -8.78 -15.76 29.90
C PHE A 13 -8.14 -17.09 29.44
N GLY A 14 -7.02 -17.05 28.71
CA GLY A 14 -6.27 -18.24 28.29
C GLY A 14 -6.89 -18.98 27.09
N LEU A 15 -7.78 -18.33 26.31
CA LEU A 15 -8.31 -18.93 25.08
C LEU A 15 -7.21 -19.08 24.02
N THR A 16 -7.31 -20.16 23.24
CA THR A 16 -6.44 -20.37 22.08
C THR A 16 -6.70 -19.29 21.01
N LEU A 17 -5.65 -18.92 20.27
CA LEU A 17 -5.68 -17.89 19.22
C LEU A 17 -6.87 -18.02 18.24
N PRO A 18 -7.26 -19.23 17.75
CA PRO A 18 -8.38 -19.38 16.83
C PRO A 18 -9.72 -19.00 17.45
N LEU A 19 -9.92 -19.32 18.73
CA LEU A 19 -11.18 -19.06 19.43
C LEU A 19 -11.36 -17.57 19.74
N ALA A 20 -10.25 -16.87 20.05
CA ALA A 20 -10.24 -15.42 20.17
C ALA A 20 -10.59 -14.71 18.85
N LEU A 21 -10.10 -15.22 17.71
CA LEU A 21 -10.41 -14.68 16.38
C LEU A 21 -11.90 -14.86 16.00
N ILE A 22 -12.49 -16.00 16.35
CA ILE A 22 -13.94 -16.24 16.17
C ILE A 22 -14.74 -15.25 17.01
N GLY A 23 -14.35 -15.04 18.28
CA GLY A 23 -15.02 -14.09 19.18
C GLY A 23 -15.01 -12.65 18.65
N ILE A 24 -13.87 -12.19 18.13
CA ILE A 24 -13.79 -10.87 17.48
C ILE A 24 -14.70 -10.80 16.25
N SER A 25 -14.70 -11.85 15.41
CA SER A 25 -15.51 -11.87 14.18
C SER A 25 -17.01 -11.75 14.47
N ILE A 26 -17.49 -12.48 15.49
CA ILE A 26 -18.88 -12.39 15.96
C ILE A 26 -19.18 -10.99 16.48
N CYS A 27 -18.29 -10.38 17.27
CA CYS A 27 -18.49 -9.03 17.75
C CYS A 27 -18.51 -7.98 16.64
N CYS A 28 -17.66 -8.11 15.62
CA CYS A 28 -17.72 -7.22 14.45
C CYS A 28 -19.08 -7.33 13.74
N ILE A 29 -19.57 -8.56 13.51
CA ILE A 29 -20.90 -8.78 12.89
C ILE A 29 -21.99 -8.13 13.76
N LEU A 30 -21.92 -8.30 15.08
CA LEU A 30 -22.90 -7.75 16.01
C LEU A 30 -22.90 -6.21 16.01
N ILE A 31 -21.73 -5.58 15.98
CA ILE A 31 -21.58 -4.13 15.93
C ILE A 31 -22.10 -3.58 14.60
N THR A 32 -21.73 -4.21 13.48
CA THR A 32 -22.24 -3.81 12.16
C THR A 32 -23.77 -3.94 12.08
N TRP A 33 -24.33 -5.00 12.66
CA TRP A 33 -25.78 -5.21 12.62
C TRP A 33 -26.56 -4.30 13.59
N LEU A 34 -26.06 -4.06 14.80
CA LEU A 34 -26.76 -3.26 15.81
C LEU A 34 -26.57 -1.76 15.60
N PHE A 35 -25.41 -1.34 15.09
CA PHE A 35 -24.99 0.07 15.01
C PHE A 35 -24.97 0.57 13.56
N ASP A 36 -24.15 -0.02 12.68
CA ASP A 36 -24.01 0.48 11.30
C ASP A 36 -25.32 0.37 10.51
N PHE A 37 -26.06 -0.74 10.66
CA PHE A 37 -27.34 -0.92 9.96
C PHE A 37 -28.39 0.10 10.39
N ARG A 38 -28.48 0.38 11.70
CA ARG A 38 -29.41 1.38 12.25
C ARG A 38 -29.01 2.80 11.88
N ALA A 39 -27.72 3.15 11.98
CA ALA A 39 -27.22 4.47 11.61
C ALA A 39 -27.36 4.71 10.10
N ALA A 40 -27.10 3.71 9.25
CA ALA A 40 -27.29 3.81 7.80
C ALA A 40 -28.76 4.00 7.40
N SER A 41 -29.70 3.37 8.12
CA SER A 41 -31.14 3.55 7.88
C SER A 41 -31.68 4.95 8.19
N GLN A 42 -30.89 5.82 8.81
CA GLN A 42 -31.28 7.21 9.10
C GLN A 42 -31.02 8.17 7.93
N PHE A 43 -30.18 7.81 6.96
CA PHE A 43 -29.79 8.70 5.85
C PHE A 43 -30.54 8.40 4.54
N GLU A 44 -30.96 7.15 4.32
CA GLU A 44 -31.78 6.75 3.17
C GLU A 44 -32.51 5.42 3.47
N SER A 45 -33.63 5.13 2.78
CA SER A 45 -34.30 3.83 2.93
C SER A 45 -33.39 2.71 2.41
N VAL A 46 -32.81 1.92 3.31
CA VAL A 46 -31.96 0.76 3.01
C VAL A 46 -32.82 -0.41 2.51
N ILE A 47 -33.47 -0.23 1.36
CA ILE A 47 -34.06 -1.34 0.60
C ILE A 47 -33.06 -1.65 -0.51
N PRO A 48 -32.16 -2.64 -0.32
CA PRO A 48 -31.21 -2.99 -1.35
C PRO A 48 -31.98 -3.56 -2.55
N THR A 49 -32.04 -2.82 -3.65
CA THR A 49 -32.47 -3.36 -4.94
C THR A 49 -31.32 -4.21 -5.48
N ILE A 50 -31.26 -5.47 -5.06
CA ILE A 50 -30.23 -6.42 -5.46
C ILE A 50 -30.55 -6.88 -6.89
N ASN A 51 -29.92 -6.24 -7.87
CA ASN A 51 -29.94 -6.72 -9.25
C ASN A 51 -28.71 -7.59 -9.51
N LEU A 52 -28.91 -8.91 -9.55
CA LEU A 52 -27.80 -9.87 -9.75
C LEU A 52 -27.05 -9.65 -11.07
N SER A 53 -27.72 -9.13 -12.12
CA SER A 53 -27.02 -8.85 -13.38
C SER A 53 -26.03 -7.69 -13.25
N THR A 54 -26.44 -6.61 -12.56
CA THR A 54 -25.58 -5.45 -12.28
C THR A 54 -24.42 -5.82 -11.38
N ILE A 55 -24.64 -6.69 -10.38
CA ILE A 55 -23.57 -7.20 -9.51
C ILE A 55 -22.54 -7.99 -10.33
N GLY A 56 -22.99 -8.88 -11.22
CA GLY A 56 -22.11 -9.64 -12.10
C GLY A 56 -21.29 -8.74 -13.04
N GLU A 57 -21.94 -7.74 -13.64
CA GLU A 57 -21.27 -6.80 -14.55
C GLU A 57 -20.21 -5.95 -13.83
N LEU A 58 -20.53 -5.42 -12.64
CA LEU A 58 -19.57 -4.68 -11.82
C LEU A 58 -18.43 -5.60 -11.35
N ALA A 59 -18.75 -6.82 -10.92
CA ALA A 59 -17.73 -7.77 -10.48
C ALA A 59 -16.71 -8.06 -11.58
N VAL A 60 -17.16 -8.35 -12.81
CA VAL A 60 -16.27 -8.58 -13.96
C VAL A 60 -15.48 -7.32 -14.31
N LYS A 61 -16.11 -6.14 -14.26
CA LYS A 61 -15.47 -4.86 -14.58
C LYS A 61 -14.38 -4.45 -13.58
N PHE A 62 -14.58 -4.74 -12.30
CA PHE A 62 -13.63 -4.40 -11.22
C PHE A 62 -12.72 -5.56 -10.83
N PHE A 63 -12.93 -6.76 -11.36
CA PHE A 63 -12.06 -7.91 -11.13
C PHE A 63 -10.57 -7.61 -11.40
N PRO A 64 -10.18 -6.93 -12.50
CA PRO A 64 -8.79 -6.56 -12.72
C PRO A 64 -8.22 -5.67 -11.61
N ALA A 65 -9.02 -4.76 -11.06
CA ALA A 65 -8.59 -3.89 -9.95
C ALA A 65 -8.34 -4.70 -8.66
N VAL A 66 -9.20 -5.68 -8.37
CA VAL A 66 -9.03 -6.59 -7.23
C VAL A 66 -7.74 -7.42 -7.39
N VAL A 67 -7.53 -8.03 -8.56
CA VAL A 67 -6.30 -8.79 -8.85
C VAL A 67 -5.07 -7.91 -8.72
N THR A 68 -5.16 -6.66 -9.20
CA THR A 68 -4.06 -5.69 -9.09
C THR A 68 -3.69 -5.42 -7.63
N LEU A 69 -4.69 -5.18 -6.76
CA LEU A 69 -4.46 -4.96 -5.34
C LEU A 69 -3.88 -6.19 -4.63
N VAL A 70 -4.35 -7.39 -5.00
CA VAL A 70 -3.79 -8.65 -4.49
C VAL A 70 -2.33 -8.80 -4.90
N CYS A 71 -2.00 -8.55 -6.17
CA CYS A 71 -0.62 -8.60 -6.66
C CYS A 71 0.26 -7.57 -5.93
N TYR A 72 -0.21 -6.34 -5.77
CA TYR A 72 0.48 -5.29 -5.04
C TYR A 72 0.86 -5.72 -3.60
N GLY A 73 -0.12 -6.18 -2.83
CA GLY A 73 0.11 -6.63 -1.45
C GLY A 73 0.94 -7.91 -1.34
N SER A 74 0.88 -8.76 -2.38
CA SER A 74 1.64 -10.01 -2.44
C SER A 74 3.14 -9.78 -2.62
N VAL A 75 3.57 -8.70 -3.27
CA VAL A 75 5.00 -8.39 -3.50
C VAL A 75 5.77 -8.37 -2.17
N VAL A 76 5.35 -7.51 -1.23
CA VAL A 76 6.03 -7.36 0.06
C VAL A 76 5.89 -8.64 0.89
N SER A 77 4.72 -9.29 0.84
CA SER A 77 4.45 -10.53 1.57
C SER A 77 5.38 -11.67 1.13
N ILE A 78 5.53 -11.89 -0.17
CA ILE A 78 6.42 -12.93 -0.72
C ILE A 78 7.88 -12.65 -0.37
N ILE A 79 8.33 -11.39 -0.51
CA ILE A 79 9.72 -11.03 -0.19
C ILE A 79 10.00 -11.32 1.30
N ARG A 80 9.12 -10.88 2.20
CA ARG A 80 9.28 -11.12 3.66
C ARG A 80 9.20 -12.61 3.99
N GLN A 81 8.26 -13.35 3.40
CA GLN A 81 8.10 -14.77 3.65
C GLN A 81 9.33 -15.58 3.20
N LYS A 82 9.86 -15.29 2.00
CA LYS A 82 11.08 -15.95 1.51
C LYS A 82 12.30 -15.59 2.35
N PHE A 83 12.39 -14.35 2.84
CA PHE A 83 13.46 -13.96 3.75
C PHE A 83 13.39 -14.72 5.09
N GLY A 84 12.20 -14.84 5.68
CA GLY A 84 11.99 -15.61 6.91
C GLY A 84 12.37 -17.09 6.76
N ILE A 85 12.03 -17.70 5.61
CA ILE A 85 12.43 -19.08 5.30
C ILE A 85 13.97 -19.22 5.18
N ALA A 86 14.65 -18.24 4.61
CA ALA A 86 16.09 -18.31 4.33
C ALA A 86 16.97 -17.94 5.54
N TYR A 87 16.58 -16.96 6.36
CA TYR A 87 17.39 -16.40 7.45
C TYR A 87 16.78 -16.60 8.85
N GLY A 88 15.58 -17.17 8.94
CA GLY A 88 14.88 -17.42 10.19
C GLY A 88 14.02 -16.25 10.67
N ASP A 89 13.04 -16.56 11.53
CA ASP A 89 12.05 -15.61 12.01
C ASP A 89 12.64 -14.52 12.92
N ALA A 90 13.74 -14.81 13.62
CA ALA A 90 14.42 -13.85 14.49
C ALA A 90 14.99 -12.65 13.72
N GLU A 91 15.66 -12.90 12.58
CA GLU A 91 16.22 -11.85 11.73
C GLU A 91 15.11 -11.08 10.98
N LEU A 92 14.05 -11.78 10.55
CA LEU A 92 12.87 -11.12 9.98
C LEU A 92 12.18 -10.21 11.01
N GLY A 93 12.11 -10.64 12.28
CA GLY A 93 11.56 -9.85 13.38
C GLY A 93 12.33 -8.56 13.62
N LYS A 94 13.67 -8.61 13.60
CA LYS A 94 14.53 -7.40 13.69
C LYS A 94 14.26 -6.44 12.54
N TYR A 95 14.20 -6.96 11.30
CA TYR A 95 13.85 -6.14 10.14
C TYR A 95 12.45 -5.53 10.25
N ALA A 96 11.45 -6.32 10.65
CA ALA A 96 10.07 -5.86 10.78
C ALA A 96 9.94 -4.74 11.81
N ALA A 97 10.65 -4.82 12.94
CA ALA A 97 10.72 -3.75 13.93
C ALA A 97 11.23 -2.43 13.32
N ILE A 98 12.31 -2.49 12.52
CA ILE A 98 12.89 -1.32 11.84
C ILE A 98 11.97 -0.77 10.73
N ALA A 99 11.29 -1.64 10.01
CA ALA A 99 10.38 -1.25 8.92
C ALA A 99 9.03 -0.73 9.42
N THR A 100 8.63 -1.03 10.65
CA THR A 100 7.34 -0.59 11.23
C THR A 100 7.15 0.94 11.17
N PRO A 101 8.10 1.78 11.62
CA PRO A 101 7.95 3.23 11.52
C PRO A 101 7.90 3.73 10.06
N THR A 102 8.55 3.05 9.11
CA THR A 102 8.53 3.48 7.70
C THR A 102 7.15 3.24 7.09
N VAL A 103 6.49 2.14 7.42
CA VAL A 103 5.11 1.85 7.00
C VAL A 103 4.13 2.93 7.50
N LEU A 104 4.35 3.48 8.71
CA LEU A 104 3.52 4.58 9.22
C LEU A 104 3.63 5.84 8.34
N VAL A 105 4.83 6.16 7.87
CA VAL A 105 5.07 7.28 6.94
C VAL A 105 4.36 7.06 5.61
N GLN A 106 4.42 5.84 5.07
CA GLN A 106 3.68 5.46 3.85
C GLN A 106 2.16 5.65 4.03
N VAL A 107 1.60 5.12 5.11
CA VAL A 107 0.16 5.20 5.37
C VAL A 107 -0.28 6.65 5.56
N ALA A 108 0.51 7.47 6.25
CA ALA A 108 0.24 8.89 6.40
C ALA A 108 0.21 9.63 5.04
N ALA A 109 1.16 9.30 4.14
CA ALA A 109 1.16 9.86 2.79
C ALA A 109 -0.08 9.44 1.98
N SER A 110 -0.48 8.16 2.05
CA SER A 110 -1.72 7.68 1.40
C SER A 110 -2.97 8.35 1.93
N TYR A 111 -3.08 8.57 3.25
CA TYR A 111 -4.22 9.30 3.81
C TYR A 111 -4.27 10.77 3.36
N LEU A 112 -3.12 11.38 3.07
CA LEU A 112 -3.07 12.76 2.58
C LEU A 112 -3.56 12.87 1.14
N TYR A 113 -3.15 11.95 0.25
CA TYR A 113 -3.50 12.05 -1.17
C TYR A 113 -4.84 11.40 -1.53
N ASN A 114 -5.31 10.38 -0.80
CA ASN A 114 -6.55 9.67 -1.12
C ASN A 114 -7.78 10.58 -1.25
N PRO A 115 -8.04 11.57 -0.36
CA PRO A 115 -9.14 12.52 -0.53
C PRO A 115 -9.00 13.36 -1.80
N LEU A 116 -7.77 13.67 -2.21
CA LEU A 116 -7.48 14.47 -3.38
C LEU A 116 -7.71 13.69 -4.69
N LEU A 117 -7.68 12.35 -4.65
CA LEU A 117 -8.02 11.52 -5.82
C LEU A 117 -9.45 11.75 -6.32
N VAL A 118 -10.39 12.11 -5.44
CA VAL A 118 -11.76 12.44 -5.85
C VAL A 118 -11.77 13.70 -6.73
N ASN A 119 -11.00 14.72 -6.34
CA ASN A 119 -10.84 15.93 -7.16
C ASN A 119 -10.13 15.62 -8.48
N ALA A 120 -9.13 14.74 -8.47
CA ALA A 120 -8.46 14.28 -9.68
C ALA A 120 -9.42 13.56 -10.63
N ALA A 121 -10.28 12.67 -10.10
CA ALA A 121 -11.29 11.96 -10.87
C ALA A 121 -12.32 12.93 -11.49
N LYS A 122 -12.70 13.98 -10.75
CA LYS A 122 -13.57 15.04 -11.27
C LYS A 122 -12.91 15.82 -12.41
N CYS A 123 -11.66 16.28 -12.24
CA CYS A 123 -10.91 16.95 -13.30
C CYS A 123 -10.76 16.09 -14.55
N TRP A 124 -10.53 14.78 -14.38
CA TRP A 124 -10.46 13.83 -15.49
C TRP A 124 -11.80 13.70 -16.22
N SER A 125 -12.91 13.58 -15.48
CA SER A 125 -14.27 13.50 -16.04
C SER A 125 -14.69 14.78 -16.76
N GLU A 126 -14.30 15.95 -16.25
CA GLU A 126 -14.58 17.26 -16.84
C GLU A 126 -13.63 17.61 -18.00
N ARG A 127 -12.71 16.71 -18.36
CA ARG A 127 -11.67 16.93 -19.40
C ARG A 127 -10.74 18.10 -19.10
N ASP A 128 -10.61 18.51 -17.84
CA ASP A 128 -9.62 19.51 -17.40
C ASP A 128 -8.26 18.84 -17.17
N TYR A 129 -7.65 18.43 -18.28
CA TYR A 129 -6.43 17.64 -18.27
C TYR A 129 -5.22 18.41 -17.75
N ARG A 130 -5.21 19.75 -17.90
CA ARG A 130 -4.13 20.60 -17.37
C ARG A 130 -4.12 20.57 -15.85
N LYS A 131 -5.29 20.74 -15.20
CA LYS A 131 -5.39 20.65 -13.74
C LYS A 131 -5.10 19.23 -13.26
N PHE A 132 -5.57 18.21 -13.98
CA PHE A 132 -5.26 16.81 -13.66
C PHE A 132 -3.75 16.52 -13.71
N GLN A 133 -3.05 16.93 -14.77
CA GLN A 133 -1.61 16.74 -14.90
C GLN A 133 -0.84 17.50 -13.80
N GLN A 134 -1.23 18.75 -13.51
CA GLN A 134 -0.65 19.51 -12.41
C GLN A 134 -0.85 18.81 -11.06
N PHE A 135 -2.03 18.23 -10.82
CA PHE A 135 -2.32 17.47 -9.62
C PHE A 135 -1.39 16.25 -9.48
N VAL A 136 -1.24 15.45 -10.55
CA VAL A 136 -0.38 14.26 -10.55
C VAL A 136 1.07 14.65 -10.28
N ILE A 137 1.61 15.64 -10.99
CA ILE A 137 3.01 16.08 -10.82
C ILE A 137 3.24 16.66 -9.43
N ARG A 138 2.35 17.52 -8.93
CA ARG A 138 2.47 18.10 -7.57
C ARG A 138 2.45 17.03 -6.50
N THR A 139 1.61 16.02 -6.65
CA THR A 139 1.51 14.94 -5.67
C THR A 139 2.74 14.04 -5.71
N LEU A 140 3.25 13.69 -6.90
CA LEU A 140 4.53 12.97 -7.03
C LEU A 140 5.68 13.73 -6.39
N LEU A 141 5.79 15.04 -6.66
CA LEU A 141 6.83 15.89 -6.05
C LEU A 141 6.66 15.99 -4.53
N ALA A 142 5.43 16.08 -4.02
CA ALA A 142 5.15 16.10 -2.59
C ALA A 142 5.57 14.78 -1.92
N ILE A 143 5.28 13.63 -2.53
CA ILE A 143 5.72 12.32 -2.02
C ILE A 143 7.24 12.24 -2.01
N CYS A 144 7.92 12.66 -3.07
CA CYS A 144 9.38 12.70 -3.13
C CYS A 144 9.97 13.65 -2.05
N PHE A 145 9.37 14.82 -1.85
CA PHE A 145 9.80 15.80 -0.85
C PHE A 145 9.63 15.27 0.57
N ILE A 146 8.45 14.74 0.90
CA ILE A 146 8.18 14.12 2.21
C ILE A 146 9.13 12.95 2.45
N GLY A 147 9.37 12.13 1.42
CA GLY A 147 10.32 11.03 1.47
C GLY A 147 11.75 11.48 1.75
N ALA A 148 12.23 12.50 1.06
CA ALA A 148 13.56 13.06 1.27
C ALA A 148 13.72 13.63 2.69
N VAL A 149 12.72 14.38 3.17
CA VAL A 149 12.71 14.88 4.55
C VAL A 149 12.70 13.72 5.55
N ALA A 150 11.91 12.67 5.33
CA ALA A 150 11.88 11.51 6.21
C ALA A 150 13.24 10.79 6.29
N ILE A 151 13.93 10.63 5.15
CA ILE A 151 15.28 10.04 5.10
C ILE A 151 16.29 10.91 5.86
N LEU A 152 16.28 12.23 5.64
CA LEU A 152 17.17 13.16 6.34
C LEU A 152 16.92 13.16 7.86
N MET A 153 15.65 13.19 8.27
CA MET A 153 15.26 13.14 9.69
C MET A 153 15.64 11.81 10.35
N SER A 154 15.59 10.72 9.58
CA SER A 154 16.03 9.40 10.03
C SER A 154 17.53 9.35 10.30
N GLU A 155 18.36 10.01 9.51
CA GLU A 155 19.80 10.08 9.79
C GLU A 155 20.12 10.88 11.05
N LEU A 156 19.34 11.94 11.35
CA LEU A 156 19.53 12.76 12.54
C LEU A 156 19.02 12.10 13.83
N ILE A 157 17.79 11.57 13.80
CA ILE A 157 17.05 11.15 15.02
C ILE A 157 16.69 9.66 15.00
N GLY A 158 16.79 8.99 13.86
CA GLY A 158 16.33 7.61 13.67
C GLY A 158 17.01 6.60 14.59
N LYS A 159 18.33 6.72 14.81
CA LYS A 159 19.06 5.85 15.76
C LYS A 159 18.52 6.01 17.18
N SER A 160 18.35 7.25 17.64
CA SER A 160 17.87 7.56 18.99
C SER A 160 16.44 7.07 19.23
N VAL A 161 15.55 7.26 18.26
CA VAL A 161 14.15 6.78 18.35
C VAL A 161 14.08 5.26 18.34
N LEU A 162 14.83 4.58 17.46
CA LEU A 162 14.83 3.12 17.42
C LEU A 162 15.36 2.49 18.70
N LEU A 163 16.43 3.04 19.27
CA LEU A 163 17.00 2.55 20.54
C LEU A 163 16.06 2.81 21.73
N LEU A 164 15.31 3.91 21.72
CA LEU A 164 14.30 4.21 22.75
C LEU A 164 13.16 3.18 22.73
N VAL A 165 12.67 2.82 21.54
CA VAL A 165 11.49 1.94 21.38
C VAL A 165 11.84 0.47 21.50
N TYR A 166 12.97 0.05 20.94
CA TYR A 166 13.32 -1.38 20.82
C TYR A 166 14.57 -1.81 21.61
N GLY A 167 15.28 -0.89 22.26
CA GLY A 167 16.47 -1.18 23.04
C GLY A 167 17.73 -1.49 22.22
N SER A 168 18.80 -1.89 22.91
CA SER A 168 20.14 -2.12 22.32
C SER A 168 20.21 -3.35 21.40
N SER A 169 19.22 -4.24 21.43
CA SER A 169 19.17 -5.45 20.60
C SER A 169 19.06 -5.18 19.09
N ILE A 170 18.72 -3.94 18.68
CA ILE A 170 18.55 -3.54 17.28
C ILE A 170 19.71 -2.64 16.78
N GLU A 171 20.68 -2.29 17.64
CA GLU A 171 21.74 -1.34 17.27
C GLU A 171 22.51 -1.74 16.00
N SER A 172 22.78 -3.04 15.82
CA SER A 172 23.47 -3.57 14.65
C SER A 172 22.67 -3.50 13.35
N SER A 173 21.36 -3.30 13.42
CA SER A 173 20.44 -3.32 12.27
C SER A 173 19.86 -1.93 11.94
N VAL A 174 20.19 -0.88 12.71
CA VAL A 174 19.73 0.50 12.46
C VAL A 174 20.10 0.99 11.05
N TYR A 175 21.18 0.49 10.45
CA TYR A 175 21.59 0.84 9.09
C TYR A 175 20.53 0.49 8.02
N LEU A 176 19.60 -0.43 8.32
CA LEU A 176 18.51 -0.81 7.40
C LEU A 176 17.38 0.23 7.34
N LEU A 177 17.34 1.20 8.26
CA LEU A 177 16.28 2.20 8.35
C LEU A 177 16.25 3.13 7.12
N SER A 178 17.40 3.70 6.73
CA SER A 178 17.47 4.60 5.57
C SER A 178 17.10 3.88 4.25
N PRO A 179 17.62 2.67 3.96
CA PRO A 179 17.18 1.88 2.81
C PRO A 179 15.70 1.47 2.87
N ALA A 180 15.15 1.18 4.05
CA ALA A 180 13.74 0.85 4.21
C ALA A 180 12.83 2.07 3.94
N LEU A 181 13.24 3.27 4.37
CA LEU A 181 12.54 4.52 4.04
C LEU A 181 12.59 4.78 2.55
N PHE A 182 13.74 4.59 1.90
CA PHE A 182 13.82 4.71 0.44
C PHE A 182 12.88 3.74 -0.28
N ALA A 183 12.85 2.46 0.14
CA ALA A 183 11.91 1.48 -0.38
C ALA A 183 10.45 1.93 -0.18
N THR A 184 10.14 2.47 0.99
CA THR A 184 8.82 3.01 1.34
C THR A 184 8.40 4.16 0.42
N VAL A 185 9.31 5.06 0.07
CA VAL A 185 9.04 6.15 -0.88
C VAL A 185 8.71 5.59 -2.27
N VAL A 186 9.49 4.63 -2.77
CA VAL A 186 9.22 3.97 -4.06
C VAL A 186 7.88 3.25 -4.04
N THR A 187 7.58 2.52 -2.97
CA THR A 187 6.30 1.84 -2.77
C THR A 187 5.12 2.81 -2.77
N THR A 188 5.28 3.99 -2.15
CA THR A 188 4.25 5.04 -2.11
C THR A 188 4.06 5.69 -3.47
N LEU A 189 5.13 5.98 -4.20
CA LEU A 189 5.07 6.50 -5.57
C LEU A 189 4.37 5.52 -6.52
N PHE A 190 4.65 4.23 -6.38
CA PHE A 190 4.00 3.19 -7.16
C PHE A 190 2.51 3.07 -6.81
N ALA A 191 2.17 3.08 -5.52
CA ALA A 191 0.77 3.07 -5.06
C ALA A 191 -0.01 4.24 -5.66
N PHE A 192 0.50 5.46 -5.51
CA PHE A 192 -0.13 6.65 -6.07
C PHE A 192 -0.31 6.56 -7.59
N SER A 193 0.72 6.09 -8.31
CA SER A 193 0.66 5.95 -9.77
C SER A 193 -0.40 4.92 -10.19
N PHE A 194 -0.49 3.79 -9.49
CA PHE A 194 -1.54 2.79 -9.68
C PHE A 194 -2.95 3.36 -9.39
N ASP A 195 -3.09 4.15 -8.32
CA ASP A 195 -4.36 4.81 -7.99
C ASP A 195 -4.80 5.77 -9.10
N ILE A 196 -3.86 6.53 -9.70
CA ILE A 196 -4.14 7.42 -10.83
C ILE A 196 -4.54 6.63 -12.09
N LEU A 197 -3.88 5.51 -12.41
CA LEU A 197 -4.31 4.64 -13.52
C LEU A 197 -5.73 4.10 -13.29
N THR A 198 -6.08 3.80 -12.04
CA THR A 198 -7.42 3.37 -11.65
C THR A 198 -8.45 4.49 -11.87
N VAL A 199 -8.11 5.74 -11.52
CA VAL A 199 -8.94 6.93 -11.82
C VAL A 199 -9.16 7.10 -13.32
N MET A 200 -8.13 6.89 -14.15
CA MET A 200 -8.23 6.96 -15.61
C MET A 200 -8.95 5.75 -16.24
N ARG A 201 -9.32 4.74 -15.45
CA ARG A 201 -9.87 3.44 -15.89
C ARG A 201 -8.91 2.62 -16.75
N HIS A 202 -7.60 2.84 -16.63
CA HIS A 202 -6.55 2.05 -17.28
C HIS A 202 -6.22 0.78 -16.47
N LEU A 203 -7.25 0.02 -16.06
CA LEU A 203 -7.12 -1.10 -15.14
C LEU A 203 -6.23 -2.23 -15.67
N ASN A 204 -6.20 -2.43 -16.99
CA ASN A 204 -5.37 -3.46 -17.61
C ASN A 204 -3.88 -3.15 -17.47
N ILE A 205 -3.50 -1.87 -17.60
CA ILE A 205 -2.10 -1.44 -17.50
C ILE A 205 -1.64 -1.49 -16.06
N ALA A 206 -2.51 -1.06 -15.14
CA ALA A 206 -2.34 -1.22 -13.70
C ALA A 206 -2.11 -2.69 -13.30
N LEU A 207 -2.89 -3.62 -13.87
CA LEU A 207 -2.72 -5.05 -13.67
C LEU A 207 -1.37 -5.54 -14.19
N ILE A 208 -1.00 -5.18 -15.43
CA ILE A 208 0.30 -5.55 -16.02
C ILE A 208 1.45 -5.06 -15.14
N ALA A 209 1.42 -3.80 -14.70
CA ALA A 209 2.45 -3.23 -13.84
C ALA A 209 2.63 -4.01 -12.53
N ASN A 210 1.53 -4.40 -11.89
CA ASN A 210 1.56 -5.15 -10.63
C ASN A 210 1.96 -6.62 -10.81
N VAL A 211 1.49 -7.27 -11.88
CA VAL A 211 1.91 -8.64 -12.23
C VAL A 211 3.41 -8.68 -12.55
N CYS A 212 3.92 -7.73 -13.34
CA CYS A 212 5.35 -7.61 -13.60
C CYS A 212 6.15 -7.38 -12.31
N SER A 213 5.67 -6.50 -11.42
CA SER A 213 6.30 -6.26 -10.11
C SER A 213 6.36 -7.54 -9.27
N LEU A 214 5.28 -8.32 -9.26
CA LEU A 214 5.18 -9.59 -8.54
C LEU A 214 6.11 -10.66 -9.10
N LEU A 215 6.19 -10.79 -10.43
CA LEU A 215 7.11 -11.73 -11.08
C LEU A 215 8.57 -11.39 -10.77
N VAL A 216 8.92 -10.11 -10.84
CA VAL A 216 10.26 -9.62 -10.45
C VAL A 216 10.53 -9.92 -8.99
N ALA A 217 9.55 -9.71 -8.10
CA ALA A 217 9.70 -10.01 -6.68
C ALA A 217 9.94 -11.51 -6.46
N PHE A 218 9.14 -12.36 -7.11
CA PHE A 218 9.20 -13.81 -6.94
C PHE A 218 10.53 -14.40 -7.43
N VAL A 219 11.03 -13.95 -8.58
CA VAL A 219 12.27 -14.45 -9.21
C VAL A 219 13.51 -13.78 -8.61
N GLY A 220 13.48 -12.46 -8.43
CA GLY A 220 14.64 -11.65 -8.06
C GLY A 220 15.04 -11.74 -6.60
N CYS A 221 14.08 -11.93 -5.69
CA CYS A 221 14.37 -11.90 -4.24
C CYS A 221 15.46 -12.88 -3.81
N GLY A 222 15.47 -14.12 -4.34
CA GLY A 222 16.47 -15.12 -3.98
C GLY A 222 17.89 -14.71 -4.35
N ILE A 223 18.08 -14.11 -5.53
CA ILE A 223 19.37 -13.61 -5.99
C ILE A 223 19.83 -12.43 -5.13
N LEU A 224 18.92 -11.50 -4.86
CA LEU A 224 19.22 -10.28 -4.09
C LEU A 224 19.58 -10.58 -2.63
N PHE A 225 18.99 -11.60 -2.04
CA PHE A 225 19.32 -12.04 -0.69
C PHE A 225 20.75 -12.57 -0.58
N VAL A 226 21.19 -13.37 -1.55
CA VAL A 226 22.55 -13.92 -1.58
C VAL A 226 23.59 -12.81 -1.72
N ILE A 227 23.32 -11.78 -2.54
CA ILE A 227 24.27 -10.70 -2.82
C ILE A 227 24.33 -9.67 -1.68
N TYR A 228 23.18 -9.29 -1.11
CA TYR A 228 23.07 -8.13 -0.21
C TYR A 228 22.61 -8.47 1.22
N GLY A 229 22.38 -9.75 1.55
CA GLY A 229 21.94 -10.20 2.87
C GLY A 229 20.62 -9.53 3.30
N ALA A 230 20.58 -9.00 4.53
CA ALA A 230 19.39 -8.33 5.08
C ALA A 230 18.92 -7.10 4.27
N ASN A 231 19.84 -6.39 3.60
CA ASN A 231 19.48 -5.29 2.71
C ASN A 231 18.78 -5.78 1.43
N GLY A 232 18.90 -7.06 1.10
CA GLY A 232 18.26 -7.68 -0.04
C GLY A 232 16.74 -7.54 -0.01
N ILE A 233 16.10 -7.44 1.17
CA ILE A 233 14.66 -7.17 1.29
C ILE A 233 14.30 -5.80 0.70
N ASN A 234 14.98 -4.75 1.15
CA ASN A 234 14.71 -3.38 0.70
C ASN A 234 15.01 -3.22 -0.79
N ILE A 235 16.12 -3.77 -1.27
CA ILE A 235 16.48 -3.72 -2.69
C ILE A 235 15.48 -4.51 -3.53
N ALA A 236 15.02 -5.68 -3.07
CA ALA A 236 14.01 -6.46 -3.79
C ALA A 236 12.69 -5.67 -3.92
N VAL A 237 12.26 -5.01 -2.84
CA VAL A 237 11.07 -4.13 -2.87
C VAL A 237 11.25 -2.98 -3.87
N VAL A 238 12.40 -2.30 -3.83
CA VAL A 238 12.73 -1.18 -4.73
C VAL A 238 12.75 -1.62 -6.20
N VAL A 239 13.40 -2.75 -6.51
CA VAL A 239 13.52 -3.23 -7.90
C VAL A 239 12.15 -3.69 -8.42
N SER A 240 11.40 -4.45 -7.62
CA SER A 240 10.07 -4.93 -7.99
C SER A 240 9.10 -3.78 -8.24
N PHE A 241 8.93 -2.87 -7.28
CA PHE A 241 8.03 -1.73 -7.44
C PHE A 241 8.59 -0.67 -8.39
N GLY A 242 9.91 -0.57 -8.56
CA GLY A 242 10.53 0.29 -9.55
C GLY A 242 10.13 -0.10 -10.97
N ILE A 243 10.13 -1.39 -11.31
CA ILE A 243 9.67 -1.88 -12.62
C ILE A 243 8.19 -1.57 -12.83
N GLY A 244 7.34 -1.83 -11.82
CA GLY A 244 5.92 -1.46 -11.89
C GLY A 244 5.71 0.05 -12.07
N LEU A 245 6.45 0.86 -11.31
CA LEU A 245 6.40 2.32 -11.37
C LEU A 245 6.79 2.83 -12.76
N LEU A 246 7.84 2.27 -13.38
CA LEU A 246 8.23 2.63 -14.75
C LEU A 246 7.10 2.37 -15.75
N ILE A 247 6.43 1.22 -15.67
CA ILE A 247 5.30 0.88 -16.54
C ILE A 247 4.17 1.90 -16.35
N CYS A 248 3.81 2.24 -15.10
CA CYS A 248 2.78 3.24 -14.81
C CYS A 248 3.17 4.64 -15.31
N LEU A 249 4.41 5.06 -15.12
CA LEU A 249 4.90 6.37 -15.57
C LEU A 249 4.93 6.50 -17.09
N ILE A 250 5.30 5.43 -17.80
CA ILE A 250 5.25 5.40 -19.28
C ILE A 250 3.83 5.60 -19.77
N ASP A 251 2.84 4.90 -19.19
CA ASP A 251 1.44 5.06 -19.59
C ASP A 251 0.90 6.46 -19.28
N LEU A 252 1.24 7.02 -18.10
CA LEU A 252 0.89 8.39 -17.74
C LEU A 252 1.46 9.39 -18.75
N PHE A 253 2.73 9.23 -19.14
CA PHE A 253 3.37 10.11 -20.09
C PHE A 253 2.75 10.02 -21.50
N VAL A 254 2.47 8.80 -21.97
CA VAL A 254 1.77 8.57 -23.25
C VAL A 254 0.38 9.18 -23.23
N THR A 255 -0.35 9.04 -22.12
CA THR A 255 -1.69 9.60 -21.94
C THR A 255 -1.66 11.12 -21.97
N PHE A 256 -0.74 11.76 -21.24
CA PHE A 256 -0.57 13.22 -21.28
C PHE A 256 -0.17 13.74 -22.66
N HIS A 257 0.67 13.00 -23.40
CA HIS A 257 1.03 13.37 -24.78
C HIS A 257 -0.17 13.30 -25.74
N LYS A 258 -0.96 12.23 -25.69
CA LYS A 258 -2.15 12.06 -26.54
C LYS A 258 -3.19 13.16 -26.29
N VAL A 259 -3.40 13.47 -25.02
CA VAL A 259 -4.35 14.48 -24.58
C VAL A 259 -3.93 15.90 -24.99
N LYS A 260 -2.62 16.19 -24.94
CA LYS A 260 -2.10 17.48 -25.42
C LYS A 260 -2.33 17.66 -26.93
N ARG A 261 -2.09 16.61 -27.72
CA ARG A 261 -2.24 16.64 -29.18
C ARG A 261 -3.69 16.85 -29.64
N THR A 262 -4.66 16.30 -28.92
CA THR A 262 -6.09 16.46 -29.25
C THR A 262 -6.68 17.80 -28.84
N HIS A 263 -5.93 18.63 -28.10
CA HIS A 263 -6.37 19.96 -27.66
C HIS A 263 -5.76 21.09 -28.51
N ASP A 264 -4.71 20.77 -29.29
CA ASP A 264 -4.02 21.68 -30.22
C ASP A 264 -4.48 21.49 -31.68
N GLU A 265 -5.37 20.51 -31.95
CA GLU A 265 -6.13 20.31 -33.22
C GLU A 265 -7.56 20.85 -33.08
#